data_AF-A0A2M8S891-F1
#
_entry.id   AF-A0A2M8S891-F1
#
_cell.length_a   1.000
_cell.length_b   1.000
_cell.length_c   1.000
_cell.angle_alpha   90.00
_cell.angle_beta   90.00
_cell.angle_gamma   90.00
#
_symmetry.space_group_name_H-M   'P 1'
#
loop_
_entity.id
_entity.type
_entity.pdbx_description
1 polymer ?
#
loop_
_entity_poly.entity_id
_entity_poly.type
_entity_poly.pdbx_seq_one_letter_code
_entity_poly.pdbx_strand_id
1 'polypeptide(L)' 'MWDQREVQILQARANGKQEITVRALDSLAGIAELSDNPGYWVNNCAARYYEVKSIRAIEPVLNHFESTIP' A
#
# COMPACT_ATOMS: atom_id res chain seq x y z
N MET A 1 9.40 -4.58 -0.15
CA MET A 1 10.26 -3.55 0.50
C MET A 1 9.65 -2.17 0.28
N TRP A 2 9.83 -1.20 1.19
CA TRP A 2 9.22 0.15 1.07
C TRP A 2 9.65 0.90 -0.20
N ASP A 3 10.92 0.78 -0.59
CA ASP A 3 11.45 1.40 -1.81
C ASP A 3 10.74 0.92 -3.08
N GLN A 4 10.37 -0.36 -3.13
CA GLN A 4 9.62 -0.90 -4.26
C GLN A 4 8.21 -0.34 -4.33
N ARG A 5 7.57 -0.12 -3.17
CA ARG A 5 6.25 0.51 -3.07
C ARG A 5 6.31 1.96 -3.54
N GLU A 6 7.37 2.70 -3.17
CA GLU A 6 7.61 4.06 -3.66
C GLU A 6 7.62 4.12 -5.19
N VAL A 7 8.44 3.29 -5.83
CA VAL A 7 8.54 3.23 -7.29
C VAL A 7 7.17 2.93 -7.93
N GLN A 8 6.41 2.00 -7.36
CA GLN A 8 5.07 1.64 -7.85
C GLN A 8 4.09 2.83 -7.77
N ILE A 9 4.11 3.58 -6.66
CA ILE A 9 3.22 4.74 -6.46
C ILE A 9 3.57 5.83 -7.48
N LEU A 10 4.85 6.16 -7.63
CA LEU A 10 5.31 7.19 -8.57
C LEU A 10 4.97 6.83 -10.03
N GLN A 11 5.15 5.56 -10.41
CA GLN A 11 4.76 5.08 -11.75
C GLN A 11 3.24 5.14 -11.96
N ALA A 12 2.44 4.74 -10.97
CA ALA A 12 0.99 4.84 -11.04
C ALA A 12 0.53 6.29 -11.24
N ARG A 13 1.08 7.23 -10.45
CA ARG A 13 0.83 8.66 -10.58
C ARG A 13 1.23 9.20 -11.95
N ALA A 14 2.43 8.86 -12.43
CA ALA A 14 2.92 9.28 -13.74
C ALA A 14 2.03 8.79 -14.89
N ASN A 15 1.38 7.64 -14.71
CA ASN A 15 0.39 7.09 -15.65
C ASN A 15 -1.03 7.68 -15.45
N GLY A 16 -1.17 8.76 -14.67
CA GLY A 16 -2.44 9.46 -14.44
C GLY A 16 -3.37 8.80 -13.44
N LYS A 17 -2.95 7.74 -12.73
CA LYS A 17 -3.78 7.14 -11.67
C LYS A 17 -3.87 8.07 -10.47
N GLN A 18 -5.09 8.27 -10.00
CA GLN A 18 -5.42 9.14 -8.86
C GLN A 18 -5.95 8.36 -7.65
N GLU A 19 -6.36 7.12 -7.85
CA GLU A 19 -6.77 6.20 -6.79
C GLU A 19 -5.81 5.02 -6.84
N ILE A 20 -4.93 4.92 -5.83
CA ILE A 20 -3.81 3.97 -5.83
C ILE A 20 -4.08 2.87 -4.80
N THR A 21 -3.86 1.63 -5.20
CA THR A 21 -3.88 0.47 -4.32
C THR A 21 -2.50 -0.19 -4.36
N VAL A 22 -1.90 -0.38 -3.19
CA VAL A 22 -0.60 -1.03 -3.02
C VAL A 22 -0.74 -2.27 -2.14
N ARG A 23 0.28 -3.12 -2.12
CA ARG A 23 0.36 -4.24 -1.18
C ARG A 23 0.56 -3.69 0.25
N ALA A 24 -0.16 -4.25 1.21
CA ALA A 24 0.14 -4.06 2.62
C ALA A 24 1.52 -4.64 2.96
N LEU A 25 2.18 -4.00 3.92
CA LEU A 25 3.49 -4.40 4.39
C LEU A 25 3.40 -4.56 5.90
N ASP A 26 4.10 -5.58 6.41
CA ASP A 26 4.18 -5.78 7.85
C ASP A 26 4.75 -4.53 8.51
N SER A 27 3.98 -3.98 9.44
CA SER A 27 4.44 -2.87 10.28
C SER A 27 5.57 -3.36 11.17
N LEU A 28 6.67 -2.60 11.21
CA LEU A 28 7.68 -2.78 12.24
C LEU A 28 7.17 -2.18 13.54
N ALA A 29 6.83 -3.05 14.50
CA ALA A 29 6.49 -2.80 15.90
C ALA A 29 6.18 -1.33 16.28
N GLY A 30 4.94 -0.91 16.03
CA GLY A 30 4.41 0.40 16.45
C GLY A 30 4.50 1.50 15.39
N ILE A 31 5.14 1.25 14.24
CA ILE A 31 5.12 2.18 13.11
C ILE A 31 3.81 2.02 12.34
N ALA A 32 2.95 3.04 12.39
CA ALA A 32 1.70 3.05 11.64
C ALA A 32 1.98 2.94 10.13
N GLU A 33 1.28 2.02 9.46
CA GLU A 33 1.42 1.73 8.03
C GLU A 33 0.15 2.04 7.24
N LEU A 34 0.24 2.08 5.90
CA LEU A 34 -0.94 2.14 5.05
C LEU A 34 -1.87 0.96 5.35
N SER A 35 -3.18 1.20 5.33
CA SER A 35 -4.20 0.19 5.59
C SER A 35 -5.26 0.14 4.49
N ASP A 36 -6.19 -0.80 4.59
CA ASP A 36 -7.31 -0.95 3.66
C ASP A 36 -8.42 0.07 3.92
N ASN A 37 -8.48 0.62 5.15
CA ASN A 37 -9.44 1.63 5.57
C ASN A 37 -9.15 2.98 4.86
N PRO A 38 -10.04 3.43 3.95
CA PRO A 38 -9.82 4.66 3.19
C PRO A 38 -9.80 5.93 4.06
N GLY A 39 -10.36 5.88 5.27
CA GLY A 39 -10.35 7.00 6.22
C GLY A 39 -9.14 7.03 7.17
N TYR A 40 -8.23 6.05 7.09
CA TYR A 40 -7.09 5.98 8.00
C TYR A 40 -6.13 7.17 7.81
N TRP A 41 -5.64 7.73 8.91
CA TRP A 41 -4.89 8.99 8.86
C TRP A 41 -3.57 8.86 8.05
N VAL A 42 -2.90 7.71 8.10
CA VAL A 42 -1.68 7.45 7.30
C VAL A 42 -2.00 7.44 5.80
N ASN A 43 -3.12 6.84 5.41
CA ASN A 43 -3.59 6.84 4.02
C ASN A 43 -3.83 8.28 3.54
N ASN A 44 -4.49 9.10 4.36
CA ASN A 44 -4.74 10.51 4.05
C ASN A 44 -3.45 11.33 3.94
N CYS A 45 -2.48 11.10 4.84
CA CYS A 45 -1.17 11.74 4.79
C CYS A 45 -0.40 11.36 3.51
N ALA A 46 -0.37 10.07 3.18
CA ALA A 46 0.29 9.59 1.97
C ALA A 46 -0.39 10.12 0.69
N ALA A 47 -1.72 10.12 0.61
CA ALA A 47 -2.45 10.64 -0.54
C ALA A 47 -2.09 12.11 -0.83
N ARG A 48 -1.98 12.92 0.23
CA ARG A 48 -1.53 14.32 0.13
C ARG A 48 -0.07 14.43 -0.32
N TYR A 49 0.82 13.63 0.27
CA TYR A 49 2.24 13.64 -0.07
C TYR A 49 2.50 13.30 -1.54
N TYR A 50 1.82 12.27 -2.06
CA TYR A 50 1.96 11.86 -3.46
C TYR A 50 1.06 12.64 -4.43
N GLU A 51 0.26 13.59 -3.93
CA GLU A 51 -0.67 14.40 -4.74
C GLU A 51 -1.64 13.53 -5.57
N VAL A 52 -2.27 12.55 -4.92
CA VAL A 52 -3.30 11.68 -5.49
C VAL A 52 -4.60 11.79 -4.69
N LYS A 53 -5.74 11.45 -5.31
CA LYS A 53 -7.05 11.50 -4.63
C LYS A 53 -7.14 10.53 -3.45
N SER A 54 -6.61 9.32 -3.59
CA SER A 54 -6.59 8.33 -2.51
C SER A 54 -5.48 7.31 -2.69
N ILE A 55 -5.01 6.76 -1.56
CA ILE A 55 -4.13 5.60 -1.53
C ILE A 55 -4.54 4.67 -0.38
N ARG A 56 -4.55 3.36 -0.64
CA ARG A 56 -4.80 2.33 0.38
C ARG A 56 -3.89 1.13 0.16
N ALA A 57 -3.67 0.37 1.22
CA ALA A 57 -2.94 -0.89 1.16
C ALA A 57 -3.88 -2.07 1.41
N ILE A 58 -3.75 -3.13 0.64
CA ILE A 58 -4.55 -4.34 0.81
C ILE A 58 -3.63 -5.51 1.11
N GLU A 59 -4.01 -6.32 2.09
CA GLU A 59 -3.33 -7.57 2.37
C GLU A 59 -3.35 -8.48 1.13
N PRO A 60 -2.21 -9.06 0.72
CA PRO A 60 -2.20 -10.05 -0.33
C PRO A 60 -3.08 -11.23 0.12
N VAL A 61 -3.92 -11.75 -0.79
CA VAL A 61 -4.60 -13.02 -0.55
C VAL A 61 -3.52 -14.10 -0.49
N LEU A 62 -3.21 -14.57 0.71
CA LEU A 62 -2.38 -15.76 0.89
C LEU A 62 -3.27 -16.97 0.63
N ASN A 63 -3.09 -17.65 -0.51
CA ASN A 63 -3.63 -18.99 -0.67
C ASN A 63 -2.89 -19.91 0.31
N HIS A 64 -3.61 -20.40 1.33
CA HIS A 64 -3.08 -21.24 2.41
C HIS A 64 -2.51 -22.60 1.94
N PHE A 65 -2.52 -22.88 0.63
CA PHE A 65 -2.07 -24.15 0.05
C PHE A 65 -0.59 -24.15 -0.38
N GLU A 66 0.13 -23.03 -0.32
CA GLU A 66 1.57 -22.99 -0.68
C GLU A 66 2.52 -23.17 0.52
N SER A 67 2.01 -23.35 1.74
CA SER A 67 2.84 -23.60 2.93
C SER A 67 3.14 -25.08 3.19
N THR A 68 2.73 -25.99 2.31
CA THR A 68 3.08 -27.42 2.39
C THR A 68 3.52 -27.93 1.04
N ILE A 69 4.72 -27.54 0.62
CA ILE A 69 5.53 -28.36 -0.28
C ILE A 69 6.65 -28.94 0.59
N PRO A 70 6.81 -30.28 0.67
CA PRO A 70 7.85 -30.92 1.48
C PRO A 70 9.26 -30.60 1.00
#